data_AF-A0A6G8RS86-F1
#
_entry.id   AF-A0A6G8RS86-F1
#
_cell.length_a   1.000
_cell.length_b   1.000
_cell.length_c   1.000
_cell.angle_alpha   90.00
_cell.angle_beta   90.00
_cell.angle_gamma   90.00
#
_symmetry.space_group_name_H-M   'P 1'
#
loop_
_entity.id
_entity.type
_entity.pdbx_description
1 polymer ?
#
loop_
_entity_poly.entity_id
_entity_poly.type
_entity_poly.pdbx_seq_one_letter_code
_entity_poly.pdbx_strand_id
1 'polypeptide(L)'
;MVNSWIIILKIAVIGSGMAGLATARILKDAGHQITIFEALPGRGMDSYSLEYEGGIIDSPLRVMNPMLWSNTLSLATYLGLNTFPVRTYMSCSWLFEDKIETWLTTSRTRIGNFPIINNRKGIKQYGWRLVKGLLQLKTALNQFFKSKHQDITLGEFAQKNQIEEVFWHGAVMPVLYTICTCEPETIAQWPAKPLLVFLRQLTDGDALLRIQGGTPALVNKLIDGIEIHSGSPITKVEEQGEQVYVENDQGFKDLFDRVVVATPTTKIEEFLNQEQFAEDIELLKQFRFEQGELVIHTDPIVMPAKRKDWCVLSYMMDRKFTHQHFSVWLNSIEPSLVGKSPVFQTWKPVVDIDPKKIISKVKLTRAVVDSNTLSLHAELKKRHLENNRKVFFCGSWSCEGLPILESAVTSAMDVARIFGAPIPFVGLKPKVEVAPQLGY
;
A
#
# COMPACT_ATOMS: atom_id res chain seq x y z
N MET A 1 32.57 -3.16 -29.90
CA MET A 1 32.08 -2.54 -28.65
C MET A 1 31.78 -1.08 -28.97
N VAL A 2 30.52 -0.76 -29.28
CA VAL A 2 30.10 0.64 -29.44
C VAL A 2 29.74 1.12 -28.04
N ASN A 3 30.62 1.92 -27.43
CA ASN A 3 30.26 2.71 -26.25
C ASN A 3 29.20 3.72 -26.70
N SER A 4 27.93 3.34 -26.56
CA SER A 4 26.84 4.32 -26.55
C SER A 4 27.09 5.22 -25.36
N TRP A 5 27.43 6.48 -25.62
CA TRP A 5 27.49 7.51 -24.58
C TRP A 5 26.07 7.66 -24.03
N ILE A 6 25.83 7.17 -22.82
CA ILE A 6 24.59 7.45 -22.10
C ILE A 6 24.55 8.96 -21.89
N ILE A 7 23.53 9.62 -22.43
CA ILE A 7 23.29 11.04 -22.16
C ILE A 7 22.96 11.17 -20.68
N ILE A 8 23.83 11.86 -19.93
CA ILE A 8 23.60 12.13 -18.51
C ILE A 8 22.65 13.31 -18.42
N LEU A 9 21.41 13.04 -17.99
CA LEU A 9 20.38 14.04 -17.76
C LEU A 9 20.39 14.52 -16.31
N LYS A 10 20.02 15.78 -16.12
CA LYS A 10 19.63 16.37 -14.84
C LYS A 10 18.12 16.28 -14.66
N ILE A 11 17.67 15.58 -13.62
CA ILE A 11 16.27 15.19 -13.44
C ILE A 11 15.77 15.60 -12.06
N ALA A 12 14.67 16.34 -12.01
CA ALA A 12 13.95 16.62 -10.77
C ALA A 12 12.92 15.52 -10.52
N VAL A 13 12.83 15.04 -9.29
CA VAL A 13 11.75 14.14 -8.83
C VAL A 13 10.96 14.84 -7.74
N ILE A 14 9.69 15.15 -8.02
CA ILE A 14 8.82 15.91 -7.12
C ILE A 14 7.95 14.92 -6.34
N GLY A 15 8.25 14.76 -5.06
CA GLY A 15 7.60 13.83 -4.13
C GLY A 15 8.52 12.65 -3.78
N SER A 16 8.74 12.44 -2.48
CA SER A 16 9.58 11.35 -1.97
C SER A 16 8.76 10.20 -1.36
N GLY A 17 7.58 9.95 -1.93
CA GLY A 17 6.86 8.68 -1.75
C GLY A 17 7.56 7.52 -2.48
N MET A 18 7.02 6.30 -2.33
CA MET A 18 7.66 5.09 -2.91
C MET A 18 7.94 5.20 -4.42
N ALA A 19 7.01 5.76 -5.20
CA ALA A 19 7.17 5.88 -6.65
C ALA A 19 8.33 6.84 -7.00
N GLY A 20 8.35 8.02 -6.40
CA GLY A 20 9.43 8.99 -6.62
C GLY A 20 10.79 8.48 -6.16
N LEU A 21 10.87 7.87 -4.97
CA LEU A 21 12.11 7.27 -4.47
C LEU A 21 12.62 6.13 -5.36
N ALA A 22 11.73 5.25 -5.84
CA ALA A 22 12.11 4.19 -6.76
C ALA A 22 12.58 4.76 -8.10
N THR A 23 11.87 5.76 -8.66
CA THR A 23 12.29 6.42 -9.91
C THR A 23 13.66 7.06 -9.75
N ALA A 24 13.86 7.82 -8.67
CA ALA A 24 15.12 8.48 -8.36
C ALA A 24 16.28 7.48 -8.27
N ARG A 25 16.09 6.37 -7.52
CA ARG A 25 17.10 5.31 -7.41
C ARG A 25 17.45 4.68 -8.75
N ILE A 26 16.44 4.27 -9.53
CA ILE A 26 16.66 3.60 -10.82
C ILE A 26 17.42 4.53 -11.78
N LEU A 27 17.00 5.79 -11.89
CA LEU A 27 17.63 6.76 -12.78
C LEU A 27 19.04 7.18 -12.29
N LYS A 28 19.26 7.24 -10.98
CA LYS A 28 20.59 7.44 -10.40
C LYS A 28 21.54 6.29 -10.72
N ASP A 29 21.07 5.04 -10.61
CA ASP A 29 21.86 3.84 -10.98
C ASP A 29 22.18 3.79 -12.48
N ALA A 30 21.33 4.39 -13.31
CA ALA A 30 21.58 4.56 -14.75
C ALA A 30 22.60 5.69 -15.06
N GLY A 31 23.07 6.42 -14.05
CA GLY A 31 24.11 7.46 -14.18
C GLY A 31 23.59 8.89 -14.30
N HIS A 32 22.29 9.13 -14.17
CA HIS A 32 21.71 10.48 -14.22
C HIS A 32 21.93 11.27 -12.92
N GLN A 33 21.85 12.60 -13.03
CA GLN A 33 21.88 13.50 -11.88
C GLN A 33 20.46 13.72 -11.37
N ILE A 34 20.20 13.37 -10.12
CA ILE A 34 18.86 13.38 -9.54
C ILE A 34 18.80 14.32 -8.35
N THR A 35 17.77 15.17 -8.33
CA THR A 35 17.40 15.99 -7.18
C THR A 35 15.95 15.68 -6.80
N ILE A 36 15.71 15.32 -5.54
CA ILE A 36 14.38 15.01 -5.01
C ILE A 36 13.85 16.23 -4.25
N PHE A 37 12.59 16.59 -4.50
CA PHE A 37 11.88 17.63 -3.75
C PHE A 37 10.74 17.01 -2.94
N GLU A 38 10.70 17.27 -1.64
CA GLU A 38 9.67 16.80 -0.73
C GLU A 38 9.04 17.97 0.01
N ALA A 39 7.70 18.06 -0.03
CA ALA A 39 6.96 19.13 0.62
C ALA A 39 6.99 19.03 2.15
N LEU A 40 7.02 17.81 2.70
CA LEU A 40 7.13 17.58 4.13
C LEU A 40 8.55 17.87 4.64
N PRO A 41 8.74 18.33 5.90
CA PRO A 41 10.07 18.61 6.47
C PRO A 41 10.97 17.37 6.62
N GLY A 42 10.47 16.18 6.32
CA GLY A 42 11.22 14.93 6.30
C GLY A 42 11.12 14.26 4.92
N ARG A 43 10.93 12.95 4.93
CA ARG A 43 10.79 12.15 3.70
C ARG A 43 9.36 11.60 3.64
N GLY A 44 8.79 11.56 2.45
CA GLY A 44 7.39 11.24 2.23
C GLY A 44 7.05 9.80 2.63
N MET A 45 7.80 8.83 2.11
CA MET A 45 7.50 7.40 2.26
C MET A 45 7.49 6.91 3.72
N ASP A 46 8.38 7.44 4.56
CA ASP A 46 8.47 7.10 5.99
C ASP A 46 8.13 8.26 6.93
N SER A 47 7.42 9.28 6.44
CA SER A 47 6.94 10.45 7.21
C SER A 47 6.16 10.09 8.47
N TYR A 48 5.56 8.90 8.50
CA TYR A 48 4.78 8.40 9.63
C TYR A 48 5.48 7.27 10.41
N SER A 49 6.74 6.96 10.08
CA SER A 49 7.55 6.07 10.88
C SER A 49 8.04 6.80 12.13
N LEU A 50 7.88 6.18 13.29
CA LEU A 50 8.28 6.75 14.58
C LEU A 50 8.85 5.67 15.50
N GLU A 51 9.45 6.08 16.61
CA GLU A 51 9.94 5.17 17.63
C GLU A 51 9.08 5.21 18.89
N TYR A 52 8.90 4.06 19.52
CA TYR A 52 8.22 3.95 20.81
C TYR A 52 8.91 2.90 21.69
N GLU A 53 9.31 3.32 22.89
CA GLU A 53 10.13 2.50 23.81
C GLU A 53 11.39 1.93 23.11
N GLY A 54 11.95 2.64 22.12
CA GLY A 54 13.09 2.21 21.29
C GLY A 54 12.78 1.11 20.26
N GLY A 55 11.50 0.90 19.94
CA GLY A 55 11.05 -0.01 18.88
C GLY A 55 10.41 0.77 17.72
N ILE A 56 10.50 0.22 16.52
CA ILE A 56 10.06 0.89 15.29
C ILE A 56 8.54 0.75 15.12
N ILE A 57 7.86 1.86 14.90
CA ILE A 57 6.46 1.89 14.47
C ILE A 57 6.45 2.34 13.02
N ASP A 58 6.14 1.42 12.11
CA ASP A 58 6.03 1.68 10.69
C ASP A 58 4.55 1.80 10.30
N SER A 59 4.13 2.96 9.82
CA SER A 59 2.73 3.33 9.64
C SER A 59 2.44 3.76 8.20
N PRO A 60 1.46 3.17 7.49
CA PRO A 60 0.67 1.99 7.88
C PRO A 60 1.50 0.69 7.89
N LEU A 61 0.92 -0.40 8.40
CA LEU A 61 1.45 -1.76 8.35
C LEU A 61 2.13 -2.10 7.00
N ARG A 62 3.41 -2.47 7.04
CA ARG A 62 4.20 -2.90 5.87
C ARG A 62 4.56 -4.38 5.93
N VAL A 63 3.68 -5.21 5.40
CA VAL A 63 3.89 -6.64 5.20
C VAL A 63 3.56 -6.99 3.76
N MET A 64 4.34 -7.89 3.17
CA MET A 64 4.36 -8.10 1.73
C MET A 64 4.24 -9.58 1.41
N ASN A 65 3.27 -9.96 0.58
CA ASN A 65 3.25 -11.28 -0.01
C ASN A 65 4.31 -11.32 -1.15
N PRO A 66 5.25 -12.29 -1.16
CA PRO A 66 6.31 -12.35 -2.17
C PRO A 66 5.85 -12.36 -3.62
N MET A 67 4.67 -12.93 -3.89
CA MET A 67 4.09 -13.00 -5.22
C MET A 67 3.40 -11.70 -5.66
N LEU A 68 2.88 -10.93 -4.70
CA LEU A 68 2.12 -9.70 -4.96
C LEU A 68 2.98 -8.42 -4.87
N TRP A 69 4.14 -8.49 -4.21
CA TRP A 69 5.13 -7.39 -4.09
C TRP A 69 6.46 -7.75 -4.76
N SER A 70 6.37 -8.39 -5.93
CA SER A 70 7.53 -8.95 -6.65
C SER A 70 8.60 -7.90 -6.96
N ASN A 71 8.23 -6.75 -7.51
CA ASN A 71 9.13 -5.66 -7.88
C ASN A 71 9.66 -4.94 -6.64
N THR A 72 8.80 -4.73 -5.64
CA THR A 72 9.17 -4.06 -4.38
C THR A 72 10.22 -4.86 -3.62
N LEU A 73 10.01 -6.17 -3.47
CA LEU A 73 10.95 -7.06 -2.78
C LEU A 73 12.21 -7.31 -3.59
N SER A 74 12.10 -7.35 -4.91
CA SER A 74 13.25 -7.40 -5.82
C SER A 74 14.14 -6.16 -5.65
N LEU A 75 13.55 -4.97 -5.63
CA LEU A 75 14.26 -3.70 -5.39
C LEU A 75 14.93 -3.68 -4.01
N ALA A 76 14.21 -4.10 -2.95
CA ALA A 76 14.81 -4.21 -1.62
C ALA A 76 16.02 -5.16 -1.60
N THR A 77 15.91 -6.30 -2.30
CA THR A 77 17.01 -7.28 -2.43
C THR A 77 18.22 -6.69 -3.13
N TYR A 78 17.99 -5.96 -4.23
CA TYR A 78 19.05 -5.27 -4.98
C TYR A 78 19.80 -4.26 -4.12
N LEU A 79 19.07 -3.54 -3.26
CA LEU A 79 19.62 -2.59 -2.30
C LEU A 79 20.30 -3.26 -1.08
N GLY A 80 20.37 -4.59 -1.06
CA GLY A 80 21.02 -5.37 -0.02
C GLY A 80 20.23 -5.47 1.29
N LEU A 81 18.91 -5.25 1.25
CA LEU A 81 18.05 -5.36 2.43
C LEU A 81 17.58 -6.79 2.64
N ASN A 82 17.69 -7.25 3.87
CA ASN A 82 17.11 -8.50 4.31
C ASN A 82 15.64 -8.32 4.70
N THR A 83 14.91 -9.42 4.64
CA THR A 83 13.51 -9.52 5.05
C THR A 83 13.33 -10.65 6.05
N PHE A 84 12.23 -10.64 6.79
CA PHE A 84 11.87 -11.72 7.71
C PHE A 84 10.39 -12.07 7.59
N PRO A 85 10.01 -13.34 7.86
CA PRO A 85 8.62 -13.75 7.80
C PRO A 85 7.83 -13.17 8.97
N VAL A 86 6.55 -12.87 8.74
CA VAL A 86 5.59 -12.46 9.78
C VAL A 86 4.32 -13.32 9.74
N ARG A 87 3.77 -13.65 10.91
CA ARG A 87 2.54 -14.44 11.07
C ARG A 87 1.36 -13.49 11.29
N THR A 88 0.57 -13.21 10.26
CA THR A 88 -0.56 -12.26 10.34
C THR A 88 -1.88 -12.96 10.61
N TYR A 89 -2.00 -13.64 11.75
CA TYR A 89 -3.27 -14.21 12.20
C TYR A 89 -4.31 -13.12 12.39
N MET A 90 -5.59 -13.48 12.24
CA MET A 90 -6.71 -12.55 12.38
C MET A 90 -7.72 -13.00 13.43
N SER A 91 -8.39 -12.04 14.07
CA SER A 91 -9.54 -12.25 14.94
C SER A 91 -10.71 -11.39 14.46
N CYS A 92 -11.92 -11.93 14.45
CA CYS A 92 -13.13 -11.16 14.20
C CYS A 92 -14.06 -11.16 15.42
N SER A 93 -14.51 -9.97 15.78
CA SER A 93 -15.42 -9.75 16.90
C SER A 93 -16.66 -9.00 16.46
N TRP A 94 -17.77 -9.32 17.10
CA TRP A 94 -18.98 -8.53 17.02
C TRP A 94 -18.95 -7.43 18.07
N LEU A 95 -19.39 -6.24 17.69
CA LEU A 95 -19.67 -5.13 18.59
C LEU A 95 -21.18 -5.10 18.91
N PHE A 96 -21.52 -5.12 20.19
CA PHE A 96 -22.90 -5.03 20.68
C PHE A 96 -22.98 -4.07 21.86
N GLU A 97 -23.58 -2.90 21.69
CA GLU A 97 -23.59 -1.87 22.75
C GLU A 97 -22.15 -1.69 23.26
N ASP A 98 -21.89 -1.99 24.54
CA ASP A 98 -20.56 -1.89 25.16
C ASP A 98 -19.80 -3.24 25.25
N LYS A 99 -20.22 -4.27 24.50
CA LYS A 99 -19.65 -5.63 24.56
C LYS A 99 -19.01 -6.06 23.25
N ILE A 100 -17.84 -6.68 23.40
CA ILE A 100 -17.07 -7.28 22.30
C ILE A 100 -17.16 -8.82 22.41
N GLU A 101 -17.70 -9.48 21.38
CA GLU A 101 -17.74 -10.94 21.30
C GLU A 101 -16.88 -11.46 20.14
N THR A 102 -15.72 -12.03 20.46
CA THR A 102 -14.88 -12.70 19.46
C THR A 102 -15.46 -14.06 19.09
N TRP A 103 -15.72 -14.25 17.80
CA TRP A 103 -16.35 -15.46 17.26
C TRP A 103 -15.43 -16.26 16.34
N LEU A 104 -14.43 -15.61 15.74
CA LEU A 104 -13.47 -16.23 14.82
C LEU A 104 -12.05 -15.78 15.15
N THR A 105 -11.11 -16.72 15.19
CA THR A 105 -9.67 -16.45 15.00
C THR A 105 -9.15 -17.29 13.84
N THR A 106 -7.94 -17.00 13.36
CA THR A 106 -7.21 -17.89 12.45
C THR A 106 -5.90 -18.33 13.08
N SER A 107 -5.49 -19.54 12.73
CA SER A 107 -4.14 -20.04 13.00
C SER A 107 -3.54 -20.58 11.70
N ARG A 108 -2.22 -20.73 11.64
CA ARG A 108 -1.58 -21.44 10.52
C ARG A 108 -1.31 -22.88 10.94
N THR A 109 -1.82 -23.82 10.15
CA THR A 109 -1.42 -25.23 10.18
C THR A 109 -0.44 -25.50 9.04
N ARG A 110 0.19 -26.68 9.00
CA ARG A 110 1.06 -27.10 7.88
C ARG A 110 0.36 -27.11 6.51
N ILE A 111 -0.98 -27.05 6.48
CA ILE A 111 -1.82 -27.09 5.27
C ILE A 111 -2.40 -25.69 4.93
N GLY A 112 -2.04 -24.64 5.68
CA GLY A 112 -2.47 -23.25 5.44
C GLY A 112 -3.16 -22.61 6.64
N ASN A 113 -3.73 -21.42 6.42
CA ASN A 113 -4.50 -20.69 7.43
C ASN A 113 -5.84 -21.40 7.69
N PHE A 114 -6.09 -21.80 8.94
CA PHE A 114 -7.29 -22.51 9.37
C PHE A 114 -8.14 -21.61 10.28
N PRO A 115 -9.42 -21.37 9.95
CA PRO A 115 -10.33 -20.64 10.81
C PRO A 115 -10.64 -21.45 12.07
N ILE A 116 -10.44 -20.85 13.23
CA ILE A 116 -10.78 -21.39 14.55
C ILE A 116 -11.99 -20.62 15.07
N ILE A 117 -13.07 -21.34 15.38
CA ILE A 117 -14.24 -20.74 15.99
C ILE A 117 -14.06 -20.76 17.51
N ASN A 118 -14.04 -19.58 18.12
CA ASN A 118 -13.54 -19.41 19.49
C ASN A 118 -14.53 -19.79 20.59
N ASN A 119 -15.80 -20.03 20.23
CA ASN A 119 -16.82 -20.36 21.21
C ASN A 119 -17.81 -21.41 20.70
N ARG A 120 -18.30 -22.27 21.63
CA ARG A 120 -19.19 -23.42 21.30
C ARG A 120 -20.50 -22.98 20.62
N LYS A 121 -21.02 -21.80 20.96
CA LYS A 121 -22.23 -21.23 20.33
C LYS A 121 -21.94 -20.85 18.87
N GLY A 122 -20.79 -20.23 18.63
CA GLY A 122 -20.29 -19.86 17.32
C GLY A 122 -20.03 -21.06 16.42
N ILE A 123 -19.62 -22.22 16.96
CA ILE A 123 -19.46 -23.44 16.14
C ILE A 123 -20.82 -23.83 15.53
N LYS A 124 -21.88 -23.87 16.36
CA LYS A 124 -23.23 -24.17 15.90
C LYS A 124 -23.78 -23.08 14.96
N GLN A 125 -23.47 -21.82 15.25
CA GLN A 125 -24.04 -20.67 14.53
C GLN A 125 -23.32 -20.34 13.21
N TYR A 126 -21.99 -20.47 13.16
CA TYR A 126 -21.14 -19.99 12.08
C TYR A 126 -20.37 -21.09 11.35
N GLY A 127 -20.19 -22.27 11.95
CA GLY A 127 -19.32 -23.32 11.37
C GLY A 127 -19.73 -23.72 9.97
N TRP A 128 -21.00 -24.07 9.76
CA TRP A 128 -21.49 -24.44 8.44
C TRP A 128 -21.51 -23.25 7.46
N ARG A 129 -21.74 -22.04 7.96
CA ARG A 129 -21.76 -20.79 7.18
C ARG A 129 -20.39 -20.47 6.60
N LEU A 130 -19.34 -20.58 7.42
CA LEU A 130 -17.94 -20.40 7.00
C LEU A 130 -17.51 -21.43 5.95
N VAL A 131 -17.86 -22.71 6.15
CA VAL A 131 -17.54 -23.77 5.18
C VAL A 131 -18.28 -23.55 3.86
N LYS A 132 -19.59 -23.22 3.93
CA LYS A 132 -20.39 -22.90 2.74
C LYS A 132 -19.77 -21.73 1.98
N GLY A 133 -19.45 -20.63 2.65
CA GLY A 133 -18.85 -19.45 2.05
C GLY A 133 -17.49 -19.73 1.39
N LEU A 134 -16.63 -20.52 2.05
CA LEU A 134 -15.34 -20.93 1.48
C LEU A 134 -15.50 -21.75 0.19
N LEU A 135 -16.42 -22.72 0.18
CA LEU A 135 -16.70 -23.53 -1.02
C LEU A 135 -17.31 -22.70 -2.16
N GLN A 136 -18.22 -21.77 -1.82
CA GLN A 136 -18.79 -20.82 -2.78
C GLN A 136 -17.69 -19.95 -3.38
N LEU A 137 -16.82 -19.35 -2.56
CA LEU A 137 -15.73 -18.50 -3.03
C LEU A 137 -14.75 -19.28 -3.92
N LYS A 138 -14.33 -20.48 -3.52
CA LYS A 138 -13.42 -21.32 -4.32
C LYS A 138 -14.02 -21.66 -5.69
N THR A 139 -15.31 -21.99 -5.72
CA THR A 139 -16.03 -22.30 -6.96
C THR A 139 -16.17 -21.05 -7.84
N ALA A 140 -16.58 -19.92 -7.24
CA ALA A 140 -16.75 -18.64 -7.89
C ALA A 140 -15.44 -18.11 -8.49
N LEU A 141 -14.32 -18.21 -7.77
CA LEU A 141 -13.00 -17.84 -8.28
C LEU A 141 -12.61 -18.66 -9.51
N ASN A 142 -12.79 -19.99 -9.46
CA ASN A 142 -12.47 -20.88 -10.58
C ASN A 142 -13.33 -20.54 -11.81
N GLN A 143 -14.63 -20.28 -11.62
CA GLN A 143 -15.53 -19.87 -12.72
C GLN A 143 -15.17 -18.49 -13.27
N PHE A 144 -14.89 -17.51 -12.41
CA PHE A 144 -14.52 -16.14 -12.80
C PHE A 144 -13.27 -16.12 -13.68
N PHE A 145 -12.21 -16.84 -13.27
CA PHE A 145 -10.97 -16.87 -14.04
C PHE A 145 -11.05 -17.68 -15.34
N LYS A 146 -12.08 -18.52 -15.51
CA LYS A 146 -12.40 -19.20 -16.79
C LYS A 146 -13.34 -18.39 -17.70
N SER A 147 -14.04 -17.40 -17.14
CA SER A 147 -14.97 -16.54 -17.87
C SER A 147 -14.24 -15.57 -18.80
N LYS A 148 -14.83 -15.31 -19.97
CA LYS A 148 -14.42 -14.20 -20.85
C LYS A 148 -14.92 -12.84 -20.32
N HIS A 149 -15.97 -12.84 -19.53
CA HIS A 149 -16.54 -11.65 -18.89
C HIS A 149 -16.02 -11.55 -17.45
N GLN A 150 -14.99 -10.72 -17.25
CA GLN A 150 -14.36 -10.43 -15.96
C GLN A 150 -14.54 -8.97 -15.53
N ASP A 151 -15.23 -8.19 -16.36
CA ASP A 151 -15.52 -6.77 -16.13
C ASP A 151 -16.81 -6.65 -15.30
N ILE A 152 -16.67 -6.90 -13.99
CA ILE A 152 -17.69 -6.73 -12.97
C ILE A 152 -17.03 -6.18 -11.71
N THR A 153 -17.81 -5.52 -10.89
CA THR A 153 -17.38 -5.03 -9.56
C THR A 153 -17.29 -6.16 -8.54
N LEU A 154 -16.58 -5.93 -7.44
CA LEU A 154 -16.50 -6.89 -6.34
C LEU A 154 -17.88 -7.19 -5.72
N GLY A 155 -18.73 -6.18 -5.58
CA GLY A 155 -20.09 -6.30 -5.06
C GLY A 155 -20.96 -7.18 -5.96
N GLU A 156 -20.93 -6.94 -7.28
CA GLU A 156 -21.64 -7.78 -8.25
C GLU A 156 -21.12 -9.21 -8.23
N PHE A 157 -19.80 -9.42 -8.11
CA PHE A 157 -19.22 -10.75 -7.96
C PHE A 157 -19.77 -11.47 -6.72
N ALA A 158 -19.79 -10.81 -5.56
CA ALA A 158 -20.27 -11.41 -4.32
C ALA A 158 -21.77 -11.75 -4.40
N GLN A 159 -22.59 -10.82 -4.92
CA GLN A 159 -24.03 -10.98 -5.08
C GLN A 159 -24.38 -12.10 -6.06
N LYS A 160 -23.77 -12.09 -7.26
CA LYS A 160 -24.01 -13.09 -8.31
C LYS A 160 -23.72 -14.51 -7.84
N ASN A 161 -22.68 -14.70 -7.04
CA ASN A 161 -22.29 -16.00 -6.52
C ASN A 161 -22.95 -16.35 -5.17
N GLN A 162 -23.80 -15.44 -4.65
CA GLN A 162 -24.51 -15.60 -3.38
C GLN A 162 -23.58 -16.00 -2.24
N ILE A 163 -22.40 -15.36 -2.16
CA ILE A 163 -21.39 -15.69 -1.16
C ILE A 163 -21.99 -15.50 0.23
N GLU A 164 -21.82 -16.50 1.10
CA GLU A 164 -22.35 -16.49 2.45
C GLU A 164 -21.89 -15.24 3.23
N GLU A 165 -22.84 -14.47 3.75
CA GLU A 165 -22.63 -13.13 4.30
C GLU A 165 -21.67 -13.10 5.50
N VAL A 166 -21.81 -14.04 6.46
CA VAL A 166 -20.91 -14.08 7.63
C VAL A 166 -19.49 -14.46 7.21
N PHE A 167 -19.33 -15.34 6.23
CA PHE A 167 -18.02 -15.61 5.66
C PHE A 167 -17.46 -14.40 4.91
N TRP A 168 -18.28 -13.74 4.10
CA TRP A 168 -17.85 -12.58 3.31
C TRP A 168 -17.36 -11.45 4.21
N HIS A 169 -18.19 -11.01 5.16
CA HIS A 169 -17.86 -9.92 6.06
C HIS A 169 -16.87 -10.31 7.18
N GLY A 170 -16.83 -11.58 7.56
CA GLY A 170 -16.00 -12.07 8.66
C GLY A 170 -14.64 -12.64 8.25
N ALA A 171 -14.42 -12.99 6.98
CA ALA A 171 -13.15 -13.60 6.55
C ALA A 171 -12.56 -12.95 5.29
N VAL A 172 -13.40 -12.45 4.37
CA VAL A 172 -12.93 -11.86 3.10
C VAL A 172 -12.74 -10.35 3.23
N MET A 173 -13.80 -9.63 3.60
CA MET A 173 -13.75 -8.17 3.74
C MET A 173 -12.70 -7.66 4.73
N PRO A 174 -12.43 -8.30 5.88
CA PRO A 174 -11.40 -7.82 6.81
C PRO A 174 -10.02 -7.78 6.15
N VAL A 175 -9.72 -8.75 5.28
CA VAL A 175 -8.49 -8.80 4.51
C VAL A 175 -8.44 -7.66 3.51
N LEU A 176 -9.48 -7.52 2.68
CA LEU A 176 -9.54 -6.46 1.66
C LEU A 176 -9.49 -5.06 2.29
N TYR A 177 -10.19 -4.86 3.39
CA TYR A 177 -10.24 -3.59 4.13
C TYR A 177 -8.85 -3.20 4.68
N THR A 178 -8.07 -4.18 5.15
CA THR A 178 -6.69 -3.97 5.63
C THR A 178 -5.76 -3.45 4.52
N ILE A 179 -5.99 -3.83 3.27
CA ILE A 179 -5.08 -3.50 2.15
C ILE A 179 -5.54 -2.28 1.37
N CYS A 180 -6.83 -2.22 1.07
CA CYS A 180 -7.41 -1.10 0.34
C CYS A 180 -7.49 0.14 1.22
N THR A 181 -7.76 0.00 2.52
CA THR A 181 -7.95 1.12 3.46
C THR A 181 -8.95 2.16 2.90
N CYS A 182 -10.07 1.66 2.35
CA CYS A 182 -11.20 2.41 1.79
C CYS A 182 -12.49 1.90 2.43
N GLU A 183 -13.57 2.67 2.42
CA GLU A 183 -14.86 2.17 2.92
C GLU A 183 -15.33 0.91 2.17
N PRO A 184 -16.02 -0.03 2.84
CA PRO A 184 -16.53 -1.27 2.22
C PRO A 184 -17.34 -1.02 0.96
N GLU A 185 -18.18 0.01 0.96
CA GLU A 185 -19.03 0.39 -0.16
C GLU A 185 -18.17 0.83 -1.35
N THR A 186 -17.07 1.53 -1.08
CA THR A 186 -16.11 1.93 -2.11
C THR A 186 -15.37 0.70 -2.64
N ILE A 187 -14.87 -0.19 -1.78
CA ILE A 187 -14.22 -1.45 -2.20
C ILE A 187 -15.18 -2.32 -3.01
N ALA A 188 -16.46 -2.35 -2.67
CA ALA A 188 -17.46 -3.13 -3.39
C ALA A 188 -17.66 -2.64 -4.85
N GLN A 189 -17.41 -1.36 -5.11
CA GLN A 189 -17.47 -0.76 -6.45
C GLN A 189 -16.18 -0.97 -7.28
N TRP A 190 -15.10 -1.45 -6.65
CA TRP A 190 -13.86 -1.69 -7.39
C TRP A 190 -14.01 -2.85 -8.37
N PRO A 191 -13.27 -2.83 -9.50
CA PRO A 191 -13.17 -3.98 -10.38
C PRO A 191 -12.79 -5.24 -9.60
N ALA A 192 -13.52 -6.33 -9.79
CA ALA A 192 -13.33 -7.54 -9.00
C ALA A 192 -11.95 -8.17 -9.26
N LYS A 193 -11.50 -8.16 -10.53
CA LYS A 193 -10.34 -8.96 -10.97
C LYS A 193 -9.07 -8.73 -10.14
N PRO A 194 -8.57 -7.49 -9.89
CA PRO A 194 -7.38 -7.28 -9.06
C PRO A 194 -7.54 -7.81 -7.63
N LEU A 195 -8.71 -7.60 -7.03
CA LEU A 195 -9.01 -8.05 -5.66
C LEU A 195 -9.11 -9.58 -5.57
N LEU A 196 -9.69 -10.24 -6.58
CA LEU A 196 -9.79 -11.70 -6.64
C LEU A 196 -8.44 -12.36 -6.91
N VAL A 197 -7.56 -11.75 -7.71
CA VAL A 197 -6.16 -12.20 -7.87
C VAL A 197 -5.46 -12.13 -6.53
N PHE A 198 -5.63 -11.01 -5.82
CA PHE A 198 -5.07 -10.81 -4.49
C PHE A 198 -5.55 -11.86 -3.47
N LEU A 199 -6.87 -12.10 -3.39
CA LEU A 199 -7.46 -13.09 -2.48
C LEU A 199 -6.95 -14.50 -2.75
N ARG A 200 -6.77 -14.88 -4.01
CA ARG A 200 -6.21 -16.19 -4.39
C ARG A 200 -4.80 -16.38 -3.82
N GLN A 201 -3.93 -15.38 -3.98
CA GLN A 201 -2.54 -15.45 -3.53
C GLN A 201 -2.39 -15.49 -2.00
N LEU A 202 -3.31 -14.88 -1.25
CA LEU A 202 -3.30 -14.99 0.22
C LEU A 202 -3.72 -16.37 0.74
N THR A 203 -4.52 -17.11 -0.04
CA THR A 203 -4.93 -18.48 0.34
C THR A 203 -3.85 -19.52 0.09
N ASP A 204 -2.85 -19.22 -0.74
CA ASP A 204 -1.80 -20.16 -1.15
C ASP A 204 -0.77 -20.42 -0.03
N GLY A 205 -0.83 -19.66 1.06
CA GLY A 205 -0.20 -20.05 2.33
C GLY A 205 1.28 -19.66 2.47
N ASP A 206 1.82 -18.83 1.59
CA ASP A 206 3.16 -18.25 1.74
C ASP A 206 3.23 -17.30 2.94
N ALA A 207 4.39 -17.27 3.62
CA ALA A 207 4.62 -16.28 4.68
C ALA A 207 4.65 -14.88 4.08
N LEU A 208 3.98 -13.93 4.73
CA LEU A 208 4.21 -12.53 4.45
C LEU A 208 5.59 -12.14 4.95
N LEU A 209 6.25 -11.24 4.24
CA LEU A 209 7.58 -10.75 4.55
C LEU A 209 7.53 -9.30 5.02
N ARG A 210 8.46 -8.93 5.89
CA ARG A 210 8.71 -7.55 6.31
C ARG A 210 10.19 -7.22 6.14
N ILE A 211 10.49 -6.00 5.70
CA ILE A 211 11.87 -5.52 5.56
C ILE A 211 12.48 -5.30 6.95
N GLN A 212 13.71 -5.77 7.15
CA GLN A 212 14.46 -5.51 8.36
C GLN A 212 14.79 -4.02 8.49
N GLY A 213 14.49 -3.43 9.65
CA GLY A 213 14.56 -1.98 9.86
C GLY A 213 13.39 -1.17 9.29
N GLY A 214 12.35 -1.86 8.77
CA GLY A 214 11.11 -1.23 8.29
C GLY A 214 11.29 -0.30 7.09
N THR A 215 10.28 0.54 6.85
CA THR A 215 10.35 1.57 5.79
C THR A 215 11.57 2.49 5.90
N PRO A 216 12.02 2.95 7.09
CA PRO A 216 13.18 3.84 7.18
C PRO A 216 14.46 3.25 6.58
N ALA A 217 14.71 1.94 6.78
CA ALA A 217 15.87 1.27 6.20
C ALA A 217 15.81 1.24 4.66
N LEU A 218 14.61 1.01 4.09
CA LEU A 218 14.39 1.06 2.65
C LEU A 218 14.62 2.48 2.09
N VAL A 219 14.05 3.49 2.74
CA VAL A 219 14.20 4.89 2.31
C VAL A 219 15.67 5.32 2.36
N ASN A 220 16.42 4.98 3.42
CA ASN A 220 17.85 5.25 3.54
C ASN A 220 18.64 4.70 2.34
N LYS A 221 18.31 3.49 1.87
CA LYS A 221 18.98 2.89 0.70
C LYS A 221 18.55 3.52 -0.62
N LEU A 222 17.29 3.93 -0.74
CA LEU A 222 16.77 4.54 -1.97
C LEU A 222 17.40 5.93 -2.23
N ILE A 223 17.64 6.71 -1.18
CA ILE A 223 18.19 8.07 -1.29
C ILE A 223 19.73 8.13 -1.25
N ASP A 224 20.41 6.99 -1.10
CA ASP A 224 21.87 6.97 -0.96
C ASP A 224 22.58 7.61 -2.17
N GLY A 225 23.37 8.66 -1.91
CA GLY A 225 24.04 9.46 -2.94
C GLY A 225 23.12 10.32 -3.81
N ILE A 226 21.88 10.59 -3.37
CA ILE A 226 20.91 11.45 -4.07
C ILE A 226 20.68 12.72 -3.25
N GLU A 227 20.65 13.86 -3.93
CA GLU A 227 20.32 15.15 -3.31
C GLU A 227 18.82 15.21 -3.00
N ILE A 228 18.46 15.64 -1.79
CA ILE A 228 17.08 15.79 -1.35
C ILE A 228 16.86 17.13 -0.67
N HIS A 229 15.81 17.84 -1.12
CA HIS A 229 15.30 19.07 -0.53
C HIS A 229 13.97 18.75 0.16
N SER A 230 13.99 18.63 1.49
CA SER A 230 12.80 18.42 2.32
C SER A 230 12.23 19.74 2.85
N GLY A 231 10.94 19.76 3.17
CA GLY A 231 10.22 20.97 3.56
C GLY A 231 10.07 21.97 2.42
N SER A 232 10.24 21.49 1.18
CA SER A 232 10.40 22.26 -0.05
C SER A 232 9.24 21.97 -1.01
N PRO A 233 8.01 22.44 -0.71
CA PRO A 233 6.89 22.31 -1.64
C PRO A 233 7.20 23.06 -2.93
N ILE A 234 7.09 22.36 -4.05
CA ILE A 234 7.21 22.97 -5.37
C ILE A 234 5.99 23.84 -5.63
N THR A 235 6.23 25.04 -6.13
CA THR A 235 5.23 26.07 -6.44
C THR A 235 5.13 26.36 -7.92
N LYS A 236 6.14 25.97 -8.72
CA LYS A 236 6.10 26.15 -10.18
C LYS A 236 6.88 25.05 -10.92
N VAL A 237 6.27 24.55 -11.98
CA VAL A 237 6.86 23.67 -13.00
C VAL A 237 6.38 24.16 -14.36
N GLU A 238 7.31 24.54 -15.24
CA GLU A 238 7.02 25.00 -16.59
C GLU A 238 8.13 24.61 -17.57
N GLU A 239 7.78 24.23 -18.79
CA GLU A 239 8.77 24.02 -19.84
C GLU A 239 9.34 25.38 -20.31
N GLN A 240 10.66 25.44 -20.41
CA GLN A 240 11.42 26.57 -20.94
C GLN A 240 12.40 26.05 -22.00
N GLY A 241 11.96 26.04 -23.26
CA GLY A 241 12.73 25.49 -24.37
C GLY A 241 12.97 23.98 -24.21
N GLU A 242 14.24 23.58 -24.16
CA GLU A 242 14.65 22.16 -24.03
C GLU A 242 14.65 21.63 -22.59
N GLN A 243 14.40 22.50 -21.61
CA GLN A 243 14.45 22.19 -20.18
C GLN A 243 13.13 22.54 -19.49
N VAL A 244 13.03 22.17 -18.21
CA VAL A 244 11.89 22.43 -17.35
C VAL A 244 12.37 23.22 -16.15
N TYR A 245 11.77 24.39 -15.94
CA TYR A 245 11.99 25.24 -14.78
C TYR A 245 11.20 24.72 -13.59
N VAL A 246 11.87 24.62 -12.44
CA VAL A 246 11.29 24.17 -11.16
C VAL A 246 11.59 25.20 -10.08
N GLU A 247 10.56 25.60 -9.32
CA GLU A 247 10.65 26.54 -8.20
C GLU A 247 9.93 26.02 -6.96
N ASN A 248 10.48 26.28 -5.77
CA ASN A 248 9.85 25.99 -4.49
C ASN A 248 9.50 27.29 -3.71
N ASP A 249 8.80 27.16 -2.59
CA ASP A 249 8.47 28.29 -1.71
C ASP A 249 9.64 28.81 -0.85
N GLN A 250 10.77 28.09 -0.81
CA GLN A 250 11.99 28.45 -0.08
C GLN A 250 13.01 29.23 -0.95
N GLY A 251 12.66 29.56 -2.19
CA GLY A 251 13.50 30.31 -3.12
C GLY A 251 14.46 29.48 -3.97
N PHE A 252 14.40 28.15 -3.92
CA PHE A 252 15.07 27.28 -4.89
C PHE A 252 14.48 27.52 -6.29
N LYS A 253 15.34 27.70 -7.28
CA LYS A 253 14.98 27.89 -8.69
C LYS A 253 16.07 27.27 -9.54
N ASP A 254 15.69 26.35 -10.43
CA ASP A 254 16.66 25.69 -11.31
C ASP A 254 16.01 25.12 -12.57
N LEU A 255 16.83 24.82 -13.58
CA LEU A 255 16.45 24.13 -14.81
C LEU A 255 16.88 22.68 -14.76
N PHE A 256 15.99 21.80 -15.21
CA PHE A 256 16.18 20.37 -15.33
C PHE A 256 15.93 19.93 -16.76
N ASP A 257 16.65 18.92 -17.24
CA ASP A 257 16.37 18.36 -18.56
C ASP A 257 15.01 17.67 -18.56
N ARG A 258 14.67 16.98 -17.45
CA ARG A 258 13.40 16.27 -17.27
C ARG A 258 12.86 16.41 -15.84
N VAL A 259 11.56 16.27 -15.69
CA VAL A 259 10.88 16.26 -14.37
C VAL A 259 10.00 15.03 -14.25
N VAL A 260 10.04 14.38 -13.10
CA VAL A 260 9.09 13.32 -12.73
C VAL A 260 8.27 13.80 -11.53
N VAL A 261 6.96 13.91 -11.72
CA VAL A 261 6.01 14.26 -10.68
C VAL A 261 5.46 12.98 -10.04
N ALA A 262 5.78 12.77 -8.77
CA ALA A 262 5.48 11.58 -7.99
C ALA A 262 4.52 11.86 -6.80
N THR A 263 3.62 12.83 -6.98
CA THR A 263 2.64 13.26 -5.96
C THR A 263 1.24 12.69 -6.23
N PRO A 264 0.30 12.75 -5.26
CA PRO A 264 -1.13 12.59 -5.56
C PRO A 264 -1.60 13.66 -6.54
N THR A 265 -2.54 13.33 -7.43
CA THR A 265 -2.98 14.25 -8.49
C THR A 265 -3.81 15.43 -7.98
N THR A 266 -4.27 15.40 -6.73
CA THR A 266 -5.15 16.41 -6.13
C THR A 266 -4.53 17.80 -5.98
N LYS A 267 -3.22 17.94 -6.18
CA LYS A 267 -2.49 19.21 -5.99
C LYS A 267 -1.69 19.66 -7.21
N ILE A 268 -1.78 18.96 -8.33
CA ILE A 268 -0.93 19.23 -9.50
C ILE A 268 -1.17 20.61 -10.08
N GLU A 269 -2.39 21.14 -10.01
CA GLU A 269 -2.74 22.47 -10.52
C GLU A 269 -2.16 23.62 -9.68
N GLU A 270 -1.72 23.32 -8.45
CA GLU A 270 -1.10 24.29 -7.55
C GLU A 270 0.30 24.69 -8.03
N PHE A 271 0.97 23.85 -8.83
CA PHE A 271 2.35 24.08 -9.26
C PHE A 271 2.64 23.82 -10.74
N LEU A 272 1.86 23.00 -11.45
CA LEU A 272 2.02 22.86 -12.90
C LEU A 272 1.50 24.11 -13.61
N ASN A 273 2.24 24.59 -14.61
CA ASN A 273 1.75 25.64 -15.50
C ASN A 273 0.44 25.19 -16.19
N GLN A 274 -0.66 25.89 -15.90
CA GLN A 274 -2.00 25.47 -16.31
C GLN A 274 -2.23 25.56 -17.82
N GLU A 275 -1.52 26.43 -18.53
CA GLU A 275 -1.62 26.56 -19.98
C GLU A 275 -0.82 25.46 -20.67
N GLN A 276 0.43 25.24 -20.25
CA GLN A 276 1.32 24.25 -20.86
C GLN A 276 0.87 22.79 -20.61
N PHE A 277 0.32 22.52 -19.42
CA PHE A 277 -0.05 21.17 -19.00
C PHE A 277 -1.58 20.98 -18.89
N ALA A 278 -2.37 21.79 -19.61
CA ALA A 278 -3.84 21.78 -19.51
C ALA A 278 -4.44 20.37 -19.67
N GLU A 279 -4.03 19.65 -20.71
CA GLU A 279 -4.57 18.32 -21.01
C GLU A 279 -4.09 17.25 -19.99
N ASP A 280 -2.86 17.38 -19.49
CA ASP A 280 -2.35 16.50 -18.43
C ASP A 280 -3.13 16.72 -17.14
N ILE A 281 -3.38 17.98 -16.78
CA ILE A 281 -4.16 18.35 -15.59
C ILE A 281 -5.60 17.81 -15.71
N GLU A 282 -6.23 17.95 -16.89
CA GLU A 282 -7.57 17.43 -17.16
C GLU A 282 -7.64 15.91 -17.00
N LEU A 283 -6.65 15.17 -17.52
CA LEU A 283 -6.56 13.73 -17.33
C LEU A 283 -6.35 13.36 -15.85
N LEU A 284 -5.37 14.00 -15.21
CA LEU A 284 -4.91 13.63 -13.87
C LEU A 284 -5.95 13.94 -12.77
N LYS A 285 -6.79 14.96 -12.97
CA LYS A 285 -7.92 15.27 -12.06
C LYS A 285 -8.99 14.18 -12.01
N GLN A 286 -9.04 13.28 -12.98
CA GLN A 286 -10.00 12.17 -13.00
C GLN A 286 -9.60 11.02 -12.07
N PHE A 287 -8.33 10.93 -11.65
CA PHE A 287 -7.92 9.97 -10.63
C PHE A 287 -8.55 10.35 -9.29
N ARG A 288 -9.30 9.41 -8.71
CA ARG A 288 -10.00 9.61 -7.45
C ARG A 288 -9.15 9.17 -6.27
N PHE A 289 -9.31 9.88 -5.16
CA PHE A 289 -8.67 9.56 -3.90
C PHE A 289 -9.67 9.58 -2.75
N GLU A 290 -9.48 8.69 -1.79
CA GLU A 290 -10.17 8.68 -0.50
C GLU A 290 -9.16 9.00 0.61
N GLN A 291 -9.64 9.61 1.69
CA GLN A 291 -8.85 9.85 2.89
C GLN A 291 -9.44 9.13 4.08
N GLY A 292 -8.57 8.69 4.99
CA GLY A 292 -9.00 8.20 6.30
C GLY A 292 -7.92 8.41 7.36
N GLU A 293 -8.33 8.27 8.61
CA GLU A 293 -7.46 8.43 9.77
C GLU A 293 -6.99 7.05 10.27
N LEU A 294 -5.68 6.94 10.44
CA LEU A 294 -5.02 5.85 11.15
C LEU A 294 -4.55 6.38 12.50
N VAL A 295 -5.00 5.75 13.59
CA VAL A 295 -4.63 6.12 14.95
C VAL A 295 -3.59 5.12 15.47
N ILE A 296 -2.44 5.63 15.92
CA ILE A 296 -1.41 4.85 16.62
C ILE A 296 -1.61 5.07 18.12
N HIS A 297 -1.80 4.00 18.89
CA HIS A 297 -2.13 4.10 20.32
C HIS A 297 -1.75 2.86 21.12
N THR A 298 -1.89 2.92 22.43
CA THR A 298 -1.65 1.79 23.36
C THR A 298 -2.92 1.24 24.00
N ASP A 299 -4.09 1.78 23.66
CA ASP A 299 -5.37 1.37 24.24
C ASP A 299 -5.83 -0.03 23.78
N PRO A 300 -5.93 -1.04 24.66
CA PRO A 300 -6.33 -2.39 24.27
C PRO A 300 -7.83 -2.55 24.00
N ILE A 301 -8.65 -1.50 24.13
CA ILE A 301 -10.10 -1.54 23.86
C ILE A 301 -10.43 -2.02 22.43
N VAL A 302 -9.50 -1.82 21.49
CA VAL A 302 -9.62 -2.23 20.08
C VAL A 302 -9.28 -3.70 19.83
N MET A 303 -8.99 -4.47 20.87
CA MET A 303 -8.62 -5.89 20.80
C MET A 303 -9.72 -6.78 21.41
N PRO A 304 -9.73 -8.10 21.08
CA PRO A 304 -10.57 -9.07 21.79
C PRO A 304 -10.47 -8.96 23.32
N ALA A 305 -11.61 -9.06 24.01
CA ALA A 305 -11.66 -8.96 25.47
C ALA A 305 -10.77 -10.00 26.18
N LYS A 306 -10.56 -11.18 25.57
CA LYS A 306 -9.69 -12.23 26.08
C LYS A 306 -8.33 -12.15 25.41
N ARG A 307 -7.27 -11.99 26.20
CA ARG A 307 -5.88 -11.89 25.71
C ARG A 307 -5.45 -13.04 24.80
N LYS A 308 -5.92 -14.26 25.07
CA LYS A 308 -5.62 -15.46 24.27
C LYS A 308 -6.17 -15.41 22.83
N ASP A 309 -7.15 -14.56 22.58
CA ASP A 309 -7.79 -14.42 21.27
C ASP A 309 -7.17 -13.26 20.45
N TRP A 310 -6.20 -12.53 21.03
CA TRP A 310 -5.49 -11.46 20.34
C TRP A 310 -4.71 -12.01 19.15
N CYS A 311 -4.88 -11.34 18.02
CA CYS A 311 -4.21 -11.66 16.77
C CYS A 311 -3.45 -10.43 16.27
N VAL A 312 -2.61 -10.60 15.25
CA VAL A 312 -1.95 -9.46 14.59
C VAL A 312 -2.99 -8.53 14.01
N LEU A 313 -4.00 -9.08 13.35
CA LEU A 313 -5.10 -8.34 12.75
C LEU A 313 -6.36 -8.56 13.59
N SER A 314 -6.95 -7.51 14.13
CA SER A 314 -8.21 -7.58 14.86
C SER A 314 -9.26 -6.73 14.17
N TYR A 315 -10.35 -7.37 13.77
CA TYR A 315 -11.46 -6.73 13.08
C TYR A 315 -12.69 -6.75 13.98
N MET A 316 -13.36 -5.60 14.11
CA MET A 316 -14.64 -5.52 14.80
C MET A 316 -15.67 -4.91 13.87
N MET A 317 -16.90 -5.42 13.99
CA MET A 317 -18.04 -4.92 13.23
C MET A 317 -19.34 -5.05 14.03
N ASP A 318 -20.30 -4.17 13.76
CA ASP A 318 -21.67 -4.36 14.20
C ASP A 318 -22.39 -5.47 13.39
N ARG A 319 -23.59 -5.87 13.83
CA ARG A 319 -24.39 -6.92 13.15
C ARG A 319 -24.95 -6.50 11.79
N LYS A 320 -24.94 -5.21 11.50
CA LYS A 320 -25.46 -4.64 10.24
C LYS A 320 -24.34 -4.38 9.23
N PHE A 321 -23.09 -4.62 9.64
CA PHE A 321 -21.88 -4.29 8.88
C PHE A 321 -21.76 -2.80 8.53
N THR A 322 -22.39 -1.93 9.32
CA THR A 322 -22.41 -0.47 9.11
C THR A 322 -21.34 0.27 9.90
N HIS A 323 -20.86 -0.31 11.00
CA HIS A 323 -19.74 0.21 11.79
C HIS A 323 -18.70 -0.88 11.91
N GLN A 324 -17.49 -0.58 11.44
CA GLN A 324 -16.38 -1.51 11.46
C GLN A 324 -15.03 -0.80 11.48
N HIS A 325 -14.05 -1.45 12.09
CA HIS A 325 -12.66 -1.00 12.08
C HIS A 325 -11.71 -2.20 12.01
N PHE A 326 -10.45 -1.94 11.67
CA PHE A 326 -9.39 -2.92 11.84
C PHE A 326 -8.26 -2.33 12.68
N SER A 327 -7.63 -3.20 13.46
CA SER A 327 -6.52 -2.90 14.35
C SER A 327 -5.37 -3.85 14.08
N VAL A 328 -4.14 -3.31 14.04
CA VAL A 328 -2.92 -4.09 13.89
C VAL A 328 -2.14 -4.05 15.20
N TRP A 329 -1.85 -5.21 15.79
CA TRP A 329 -0.97 -5.33 16.95
C TRP A 329 0.49 -5.44 16.52
N LEU A 330 1.22 -4.33 16.61
CA LEU A 330 2.57 -4.19 16.05
C LEU A 330 3.62 -5.07 16.75
N ASN A 331 3.50 -5.31 18.05
CA ASN A 331 4.50 -6.10 18.80
C ASN A 331 4.57 -7.55 18.31
N SER A 332 3.56 -8.05 17.61
CA SER A 332 3.55 -9.41 17.05
C SER A 332 4.23 -9.53 15.68
N ILE A 333 4.67 -8.42 15.09
CA ILE A 333 5.27 -8.37 13.75
C ILE A 333 6.55 -7.55 13.67
N GLU A 334 6.86 -6.76 14.68
CA GLU A 334 8.07 -5.96 14.79
C GLU A 334 8.96 -6.52 15.91
N PRO A 335 10.10 -7.15 15.58
CA PRO A 335 11.05 -7.68 16.56
C PRO A 335 11.48 -6.68 17.62
N SER A 336 11.68 -5.41 17.26
CA SER A 336 12.09 -4.36 18.20
C SER A 336 10.98 -3.90 19.16
N LEU A 337 9.74 -4.37 19.00
CA LEU A 337 8.62 -4.11 19.91
C LEU A 337 8.28 -5.32 20.80
N VAL A 338 8.97 -6.46 20.64
CA VAL A 338 8.75 -7.64 21.49
C VAL A 338 9.13 -7.34 22.94
N GLY A 339 8.25 -7.71 23.88
CA GLY A 339 8.45 -7.47 25.32
C GLY A 339 8.13 -6.05 25.80
N LYS A 340 7.74 -5.15 24.90
CA LYS A 340 7.40 -3.75 25.17
C LYS A 340 5.90 -3.56 25.40
N SER A 341 5.49 -2.34 25.77
CA SER A 341 4.07 -1.99 25.90
C SER A 341 3.32 -2.25 24.57
N PRO A 342 2.08 -2.76 24.60
CA PRO A 342 1.33 -3.03 23.37
C PRO A 342 1.08 -1.76 22.56
N VAL A 343 1.37 -1.82 21.26
CA VAL A 343 1.11 -0.75 20.31
C VAL A 343 0.17 -1.25 19.23
N PHE A 344 -0.86 -0.45 18.96
CA PHE A 344 -1.89 -0.71 17.97
C PHE A 344 -1.90 0.38 16.89
N GLN A 345 -2.20 -0.03 15.66
CA GLN A 345 -2.60 0.87 14.58
C GLN A 345 -4.05 0.56 14.22
N THR A 346 -4.96 1.49 14.44
CA THR A 346 -6.39 1.30 14.18
C THR A 346 -6.89 2.27 13.13
N TRP A 347 -7.46 1.72 12.07
CA TRP A 347 -8.04 2.47 10.96
C TRP A 347 -9.52 2.72 11.19
N LYS A 348 -9.94 3.98 11.11
CA LYS A 348 -11.33 4.42 11.32
C LYS A 348 -11.97 3.78 12.58
N PRO A 349 -11.43 4.06 13.79
CA PRO A 349 -11.90 3.43 15.01
C PRO A 349 -13.40 3.65 15.23
N VAL A 350 -14.12 2.57 15.56
CA VAL A 350 -15.56 2.60 15.90
C VAL A 350 -15.83 2.49 17.40
N VAL A 351 -14.76 2.46 18.19
CA VAL A 351 -14.79 2.52 19.65
C VAL A 351 -13.90 3.69 20.08
N ASP A 352 -14.28 4.37 21.15
CA ASP A 352 -13.52 5.51 21.66
C ASP A 352 -12.18 5.05 22.24
N ILE A 353 -11.09 5.53 21.65
CA ILE A 353 -9.73 5.33 22.16
C ILE A 353 -9.45 6.45 23.17
N ASP A 354 -8.96 6.09 24.37
CA ASP A 354 -8.57 7.08 25.38
C ASP A 354 -7.53 8.06 24.79
N PRO A 355 -7.85 9.37 24.72
CA PRO A 355 -6.93 10.37 24.16
C PRO A 355 -5.55 10.38 24.81
N LYS A 356 -5.42 9.96 26.08
CA LYS A 356 -4.14 9.87 26.79
C LYS A 356 -3.26 8.71 26.32
N LYS A 357 -3.84 7.74 25.61
CA LYS A 357 -3.14 6.57 25.08
C LYS A 357 -2.82 6.70 23.59
N ILE A 358 -3.22 7.81 22.95
CA ILE A 358 -2.88 8.09 21.56
C ILE A 358 -1.43 8.54 21.47
N ILE A 359 -0.65 7.85 20.65
CA ILE A 359 0.74 8.21 20.33
C ILE A 359 0.74 9.21 19.17
N SER A 360 -0.02 8.92 18.10
CA SER A 360 -0.08 9.77 16.92
C SER A 360 -1.34 9.48 16.09
N LYS A 361 -1.74 10.45 15.27
CA LYS A 361 -2.82 10.33 14.28
C LYS A 361 -2.28 10.68 12.92
N VAL A 362 -2.59 9.84 11.93
CA VAL A 362 -2.06 9.96 10.57
C VAL A 362 -3.21 9.99 9.59
N LYS A 363 -3.24 11.00 8.72
CA LYS A 363 -4.19 11.05 7.60
C LYS A 363 -3.57 10.35 6.39
N LEU A 364 -4.16 9.25 5.96
CA LEU A 364 -3.72 8.52 4.77
C LEU A 364 -4.62 8.88 3.58
N THR A 365 -4.00 9.09 2.43
CA THR A 365 -4.68 9.30 1.15
C THR A 365 -4.46 8.08 0.27
N ARG A 366 -5.54 7.53 -0.29
CA ARG A 366 -5.52 6.31 -1.11
C ARG A 366 -6.21 6.54 -2.43
N ALA A 367 -5.60 6.04 -3.49
CA ALA A 367 -6.23 6.05 -4.81
C ALA A 367 -7.41 5.07 -4.82
N VAL A 368 -8.51 5.48 -5.43
CA VAL A 368 -9.69 4.66 -5.67
C VAL A 368 -9.58 4.07 -7.06
N VAL A 369 -9.84 2.77 -7.19
CA VAL A 369 -9.88 2.07 -8.48
C VAL A 369 -11.33 1.86 -8.87
N ASP A 370 -11.70 2.37 -10.03
CA ASP A 370 -13.04 2.25 -10.62
C ASP A 370 -12.97 1.78 -12.08
N SER A 371 -14.12 1.71 -12.74
CA SER A 371 -14.23 1.30 -14.14
C SER A 371 -13.47 2.22 -15.10
N ASN A 372 -13.24 3.48 -14.74
CA ASN A 372 -12.57 4.47 -15.59
C ASN A 372 -11.05 4.41 -15.40
N THR A 373 -10.57 3.88 -14.28
CA THR A 373 -9.14 3.90 -13.92
C THR A 373 -8.24 3.24 -14.98
N LEU A 374 -8.72 2.18 -15.64
CA LEU A 374 -7.95 1.48 -16.68
C LEU A 374 -7.72 2.35 -17.94
N SER A 375 -8.73 3.09 -18.39
CA SER A 375 -8.58 3.99 -19.54
C SER A 375 -7.67 5.17 -19.21
N LEU A 376 -7.75 5.69 -17.98
CA LEU A 376 -6.84 6.75 -17.51
C LEU A 376 -5.38 6.28 -17.51
N HIS A 377 -5.10 5.04 -17.08
CA HIS A 377 -3.75 4.47 -17.14
C HIS A 377 -3.23 4.36 -18.57
N ALA A 378 -4.08 3.92 -19.51
CA ALA A 378 -3.71 3.78 -20.91
C ALA A 378 -3.39 5.13 -21.55
N GLU A 379 -4.22 6.15 -21.31
CA GLU A 379 -4.00 7.50 -21.84
C GLU A 379 -2.74 8.15 -21.24
N LEU A 380 -2.50 7.99 -19.93
CA LEU A 380 -1.29 8.49 -19.29
C LEU A 380 -0.03 7.84 -19.87
N LYS A 381 -0.03 6.52 -20.06
CA LYS A 381 1.09 5.79 -20.69
C LYS A 381 1.35 6.28 -22.11
N LYS A 382 0.29 6.52 -22.89
CA LYS A 382 0.40 7.05 -24.25
C LYS A 382 1.03 8.45 -24.26
N ARG A 383 0.59 9.34 -23.38
CA ARG A 383 1.15 10.70 -23.22
C ARG A 383 2.62 10.70 -22.86
N HIS A 384 3.05 9.80 -21.97
CA HIS A 384 4.47 9.68 -21.64
C HIS A 384 5.36 9.27 -22.82
N LEU A 385 4.79 8.71 -23.90
CA LEU A 385 5.53 8.31 -25.10
C LEU A 385 5.50 9.38 -26.21
N GLU A 386 4.92 10.55 -25.95
CA GLU A 386 4.93 11.67 -26.89
C GLU A 386 6.37 12.13 -27.18
N ASN A 387 6.61 12.54 -28.43
CA ASN A 387 7.91 13.06 -28.82
C ASN A 387 8.22 14.34 -28.03
N ASN A 388 9.49 14.50 -27.63
CA ASN A 388 9.98 15.65 -26.86
C ASN A 388 9.34 15.84 -25.47
N ARG A 389 8.66 14.82 -24.93
CA ARG A 389 8.10 14.84 -23.57
C ARG A 389 9.19 15.14 -22.52
N LYS A 390 8.95 16.12 -21.65
CA LYS A 390 9.90 16.50 -20.57
C LYS A 390 9.40 16.24 -19.15
N VAL A 391 8.07 16.21 -18.97
CA VAL A 391 7.43 16.00 -17.66
C VAL A 391 6.68 14.67 -17.64
N PHE A 392 6.99 13.83 -16.66
CA PHE A 392 6.40 12.50 -16.49
C PHE A 392 5.71 12.40 -15.14
N PHE A 393 4.75 11.47 -15.02
CA PHE A 393 4.00 11.25 -13.79
C PHE A 393 4.14 9.80 -13.32
N CYS A 394 4.33 9.60 -12.02
CA CYS A 394 4.30 8.26 -11.44
C CYS A 394 3.64 8.25 -10.06
N GLY A 395 3.19 7.09 -9.65
CA GLY A 395 2.48 6.92 -8.40
C GLY A 395 1.81 5.57 -8.32
N SER A 396 1.42 5.14 -7.12
CA SER A 396 0.63 3.92 -6.97
C SER A 396 -0.71 3.99 -7.72
N TRP A 397 -1.18 5.20 -8.02
CA TRP A 397 -2.41 5.51 -8.76
C TRP A 397 -2.24 5.39 -10.29
N SER A 398 -1.01 5.36 -10.82
CA SER A 398 -0.72 5.47 -12.25
C SER A 398 -0.40 4.12 -12.92
N CYS A 399 -0.72 3.00 -12.27
CA CYS A 399 -0.41 1.66 -12.74
C CYS A 399 -1.56 0.69 -12.43
N GLU A 400 -1.70 -0.34 -13.26
CA GLU A 400 -2.75 -1.35 -13.14
C GLU A 400 -2.63 -2.17 -11.85
N GLY A 401 -3.77 -2.66 -11.36
CA GLY A 401 -3.85 -3.50 -10.16
C GLY A 401 -4.25 -2.72 -8.92
N LEU A 402 -3.83 -3.19 -7.75
CA LEU A 402 -4.11 -2.52 -6.48
C LEU A 402 -3.12 -1.35 -6.26
N PRO A 403 -3.57 -0.19 -5.75
CA PRO A 403 -2.71 0.97 -5.52
C PRO A 403 -1.86 0.81 -4.24
N ILE A 404 -0.90 -0.10 -4.30
CA ILE A 404 0.02 -0.49 -3.21
C ILE A 404 1.47 -0.13 -3.55
N LEU A 405 2.43 -0.49 -2.68
CA LEU A 405 3.86 -0.25 -2.96
C LEU A 405 4.34 -0.92 -4.26
N GLU A 406 3.77 -2.07 -4.60
CA GLU A 406 4.08 -2.73 -5.87
C GLU A 406 3.72 -1.87 -7.08
N SER A 407 2.54 -1.26 -7.10
CA SER A 407 2.14 -0.41 -8.23
C SER A 407 2.97 0.87 -8.27
N ALA A 408 3.40 1.39 -7.11
CA ALA A 408 4.33 2.52 -7.05
C ALA A 408 5.68 2.19 -7.69
N VAL A 409 6.30 1.06 -7.32
CA VAL A 409 7.57 0.62 -7.94
C VAL A 409 7.40 0.29 -9.41
N THR A 410 6.27 -0.34 -9.79
CA THR A 410 5.98 -0.67 -11.19
C THR A 410 5.82 0.60 -12.03
N SER A 411 5.14 1.64 -11.52
CA SER A 411 5.04 2.93 -12.20
C SER A 411 6.41 3.60 -12.37
N ALA A 412 7.30 3.47 -11.38
CA ALA A 412 8.66 3.98 -11.46
C ALA A 412 9.50 3.24 -12.52
N MET A 413 9.33 1.92 -12.61
CA MET A 413 9.93 1.10 -13.66
C MET A 413 9.42 1.49 -15.05
N ASP A 414 8.13 1.77 -15.20
CA ASP A 414 7.55 2.23 -16.47
C ASP A 414 8.17 3.55 -16.92
N VAL A 415 8.30 4.54 -16.03
CA VAL A 415 9.01 5.79 -16.32
C VAL A 415 10.48 5.50 -16.66
N ALA A 416 11.19 4.71 -15.84
CA ALA A 416 12.60 4.42 -16.07
C ALA A 416 12.88 3.76 -17.44
N ARG A 417 11.98 2.91 -17.94
CA ARG A 417 12.12 2.32 -19.28
C ARG A 417 12.08 3.35 -20.39
N ILE A 418 11.33 4.44 -20.24
CA ILE A 418 11.27 5.55 -21.21
C ILE A 418 12.64 6.25 -21.29
N PHE A 419 13.35 6.34 -20.17
CA PHE A 419 14.71 6.88 -20.10
C PHE A 419 15.78 5.88 -20.56
N GLY A 420 15.39 4.65 -20.94
CA GLY A 420 16.33 3.58 -21.29
C GLY A 420 17.14 3.06 -20.10
N ALA A 421 16.72 3.35 -18.87
CA ALA A 421 17.44 2.94 -17.67
C ALA A 421 17.35 1.40 -17.47
N PRO A 422 18.48 0.72 -17.18
CA PRO A 422 18.45 -0.69 -16.85
C PRO A 422 17.75 -0.92 -15.51
N ILE A 423 17.04 -2.04 -15.38
CA ILE A 423 16.32 -2.42 -14.16
C ILE A 423 16.88 -3.77 -13.68
N PRO A 424 18.10 -3.81 -13.13
CA PRO A 424 18.83 -5.06 -12.87
C PRO A 424 18.22 -5.91 -11.77
N PHE A 425 17.26 -5.38 -11.01
CA PHE A 425 16.64 -6.07 -9.90
C PHE A 425 15.49 -6.99 -10.29
N VAL A 426 14.94 -6.89 -11.50
CA VAL A 426 13.75 -7.68 -11.89
C VAL A 426 14.01 -9.18 -11.69
N GLY A 427 13.17 -9.82 -10.87
CA GLY A 427 13.25 -11.25 -10.60
C GLY A 427 14.19 -11.65 -9.46
N LEU A 428 14.87 -10.71 -8.80
CA LEU A 428 15.64 -10.99 -7.60
C LEU A 428 14.72 -11.47 -6.48
N LYS A 429 15.11 -12.58 -5.83
CA LYS A 429 14.33 -13.15 -4.73
C LYS A 429 14.72 -12.52 -3.39
N PRO A 430 13.75 -12.24 -2.50
CA PRO A 430 14.03 -11.71 -1.17
C PRO A 430 14.99 -12.61 -0.38
N LYS A 431 15.98 -11.98 0.26
CA LYS A 431 16.83 -12.63 1.26
C LYS A 431 16.04 -12.72 2.57
N VAL A 432 15.64 -13.92 2.95
CA VAL A 432 14.80 -14.15 4.14
C VAL A 432 15.67 -14.63 5.29
N GLU A 433 15.68 -13.87 6.38
CA GLU A 433 16.28 -14.22 7.67
C GLU A 433 15.18 -14.39 8.71
N VAL A 434 15.28 -15.42 9.54
CA VAL A 434 14.31 -15.63 10.61
C VAL A 434 14.52 -14.55 11.68
N ALA A 435 13.43 -13.97 12.19
CA ALA A 435 13.45 -13.08 13.34
C ALA A 435 13.09 -13.87 14.62
N PRO A 436 14.07 -14.34 15.42
CA PRO A 436 13.79 -15.25 16.54
C PRO A 436 12.92 -14.61 17.63
N GLN A 437 12.97 -13.29 17.75
CA GLN A 437 12.19 -12.52 18.72
C GLN A 437 10.68 -12.71 18.56
N LEU A 438 10.21 -13.01 17.33
CA LEU A 438 8.80 -13.26 17.05
C LEU A 438 8.34 -14.70 17.37
N GLY A 439 9.21 -15.51 17.99
CA GLY A 439 8.88 -16.87 18.41
C GLY A 439 8.69 -17.83 17.22
N TYR A 440 9.57 -17.70 16.22
CA TYR A 440 9.56 -18.54 15.02
C TYR A 440 9.98 -19.97 15.28
#